data_AF-A0A0B7MPJ6-F1
#
_entry.id   AF-A0A0B7MPJ6-F1
#
_cell.length_a   1.000
_cell.length_b   1.000
_cell.length_c   1.000
_cell.angle_alpha   90.00
_cell.angle_beta   90.00
_cell.angle_gamma   90.00
#
_symmetry.space_group_name_H-M   'P 1'
#
loop_
_entity.id
_entity.type
_entity.pdbx_description
1 polymer ?
#
loop_
_entity_poly.entity_id
_entity_poly.type
_entity_poly.pdbx_seq_one_letter_code
_entity_poly.pdbx_strand_id
1 'polypeptide(L)'
;MKNNNKTFEMPCITTVSPGAVPVITTLCRTAKIGEMVNQMVQWDQDKSKISPGLLIESLIVCIFCGRKPLWRVEEFWSKLDIKLLFDGVDVTVDQLNDDAYGRALDKLSEIVYGNRPGRGGPFASMANNIH
;
A
#
# COMPACT_ATOMS: atom_id res chain seq x y z
N MET A 1 1.89 53.71 -23.63
CA MET A 1 2.90 52.78 -23.06
C MET A 1 2.14 51.71 -22.28
N LYS A 2 2.27 50.43 -22.63
CA LYS A 2 1.61 49.34 -21.90
C LYS A 2 2.40 49.06 -20.61
N ASN A 3 1.68 49.00 -19.51
CA ASN A 3 2.17 48.64 -18.18
C ASN A 3 2.37 47.12 -18.16
N ASN A 4 3.60 46.67 -17.87
CA ASN A 4 4.00 45.26 -17.88
C ASN A 4 4.22 44.74 -16.45
N ASN A 5 3.34 45.06 -15.51
CA ASN A 5 3.41 44.55 -14.15
C ASN A 5 3.02 43.07 -14.10
N LYS A 6 3.96 42.18 -14.46
CA LYS A 6 3.86 40.77 -14.08
C LYS A 6 3.96 40.67 -12.56
N THR A 7 2.82 40.49 -11.89
CA THR A 7 2.76 40.13 -10.48
C THR A 7 3.50 38.81 -10.29
N PHE A 8 4.51 38.80 -9.43
CA PHE A 8 5.15 37.57 -8.99
C PHE A 8 4.22 36.87 -8.00
N GLU A 9 3.55 35.82 -8.46
CA GLU A 9 2.75 34.93 -7.61
C GLU A 9 3.71 34.18 -6.66
N MET A 10 3.68 34.51 -5.37
CA MET A 10 4.44 33.75 -4.36
C MET A 10 3.80 32.37 -4.19
N PRO A 11 4.57 31.27 -4.33
CA PRO A 11 4.04 29.95 -4.06
C PRO A 11 3.61 29.85 -2.59
N CYS A 12 2.37 29.42 -2.36
CA CYS A 12 1.85 29.15 -1.02
C CYS A 12 2.64 27.98 -0.40
N ILE A 13 3.39 28.25 0.67
CA ILE A 13 4.13 27.23 1.42
C ILE A 13 3.19 26.67 2.49
N THR A 14 2.70 25.45 2.28
CA THR A 14 1.89 24.72 3.27
C THR A 14 2.79 23.78 4.06
N THR A 15 2.83 23.93 5.38
CA THR A 15 3.51 22.98 6.26
C THR A 15 2.68 21.71 6.40
N VAL A 16 3.21 20.58 5.93
CA VAL A 16 2.60 19.25 6.10
C VAL A 16 3.37 18.52 7.21
N SER A 17 2.68 18.11 8.27
CA SER A 17 3.27 17.27 9.34
C SER A 17 2.69 15.86 9.24
N PRO A 18 3.35 14.93 8.52
CA PRO A 18 2.84 13.56 8.31
C PRO A 18 3.03 12.65 9.54
N GLY A 19 3.52 13.18 10.67
CA GLY A 19 3.76 12.40 11.89
C GLY A 19 4.73 11.25 11.67
N ALA A 20 4.44 10.08 12.25
CA ALA A 20 5.28 8.88 12.12
C ALA A 20 5.12 8.14 10.78
N VAL A 21 4.14 8.54 9.95
CA VAL A 21 3.78 7.82 8.71
C VAL A 21 4.98 7.58 7.79
N PRO A 22 5.83 8.57 7.45
CA PRO A 22 6.95 8.33 6.54
C PRO A 22 7.97 7.34 7.12
N VAL A 23 8.20 7.38 8.43
CA VAL A 23 9.14 6.48 9.11
C VAL A 23 8.65 5.04 9.02
N ILE A 24 7.38 4.78 9.33
CA ILE A 24 6.79 3.44 9.26
C ILE A 24 6.73 2.94 7.81
N THR A 25 6.37 3.81 6.86
CA THR A 25 6.37 3.46 5.44
C THR A 25 7.77 3.05 4.96
N THR A 26 8.80 3.81 5.30
CA THR A 26 10.19 3.47 4.96
C THR A 26 10.61 2.15 5.62
N LEU A 27 10.24 1.93 6.89
CA LEU A 27 10.54 0.67 7.57
C LEU A 27 9.91 -0.54 6.86
N CYS A 28 8.64 -0.43 6.41
CA CYS A 28 7.96 -1.49 5.66
C CYS A 28 8.69 -1.80 4.34
N ARG A 29 9.08 -0.75 3.60
CA ARG A 29 9.84 -0.86 2.35
C ARG A 29 11.22 -1.47 2.55
N THR A 30 11.95 -1.04 3.58
CA THR A 30 13.27 -1.59 3.92
C THR A 30 13.16 -3.06 4.31
N ALA A 31 12.09 -3.46 5.01
CA ALA A 31 11.80 -4.84 5.32
C ALA A 31 11.24 -5.65 4.12
N LYS A 32 11.01 -5.01 2.97
CA LYS A 32 10.49 -5.61 1.74
C LYS A 32 9.16 -6.35 1.92
N ILE A 33 8.30 -5.82 2.79
CA ILE A 33 7.03 -6.47 3.13
C ILE A 33 6.14 -6.61 1.89
N GLY A 34 6.00 -5.54 1.10
CA GLY A 34 5.17 -5.55 -0.10
C GLY A 34 5.66 -6.54 -1.15
N GLU A 35 6.97 -6.62 -1.38
CA GLU A 35 7.58 -7.60 -2.30
C GLU A 35 7.29 -9.04 -1.84
N MET A 36 7.49 -9.32 -0.55
CA MET A 36 7.25 -10.64 0.02
C MET A 36 5.78 -11.04 -0.12
N VAL A 37 4.85 -10.16 0.23
CA VAL A 37 3.41 -10.42 0.08
C VAL A 37 3.07 -10.69 -1.39
N ASN A 38 3.56 -9.88 -2.33
CA ASN A 38 3.32 -10.06 -3.76
C ASN A 38 3.84 -11.39 -4.30
N GLN A 39 4.91 -11.94 -3.73
CA GLN A 39 5.45 -13.25 -4.10
C GLN A 39 4.68 -14.41 -3.47
N MET A 40 4.11 -14.20 -2.28
CA MET A 40 3.40 -15.25 -1.56
C MET A 40 1.97 -15.48 -2.08
N VAL A 41 1.27 -14.41 -2.47
CA VAL A 41 -0.14 -14.50 -2.89
C VAL A 41 -0.26 -14.77 -4.38
N GLN A 42 -1.33 -15.43 -4.78
CA GLN A 42 -1.72 -15.50 -6.19
C GLN A 42 -2.44 -14.20 -6.58
N TRP A 43 -1.89 -13.48 -7.56
CA TRP A 43 -2.51 -12.29 -8.12
C TRP A 43 -2.03 -12.04 -9.54
N ASP A 44 -2.84 -11.32 -10.30
CA ASP A 44 -2.55 -10.95 -11.69
C ASP A 44 -2.15 -9.48 -11.72
N GLN A 45 -0.90 -9.22 -12.11
CA GLN A 45 -0.32 -7.87 -12.14
C GLN A 45 -0.99 -6.97 -13.18
N ASP A 46 -1.44 -7.54 -14.31
CA ASP A 46 -2.05 -6.76 -15.40
C ASP A 46 -3.51 -6.43 -15.11
N LYS A 47 -4.19 -7.27 -14.33
CA LYS A 47 -5.60 -7.06 -13.95
C LYS A 47 -5.79 -6.31 -12.64
N SER A 48 -4.74 -6.17 -11.83
CA SER A 48 -4.84 -5.53 -10.52
C SER A 48 -4.43 -4.06 -10.58
N LYS A 49 -5.34 -3.16 -10.20
CA LYS A 49 -5.05 -1.72 -10.10
C LYS A 49 -3.98 -1.41 -9.06
N ILE A 50 -3.97 -2.18 -7.95
CA ILE A 50 -3.00 -2.07 -6.87
C ILE A 50 -2.50 -3.46 -6.50
N SER A 51 -1.20 -3.57 -6.24
CA SER A 51 -0.61 -4.81 -5.76
C SER A 51 -1.07 -5.16 -4.34
N PRO A 52 -1.31 -6.44 -4.01
CA PRO A 52 -1.63 -6.87 -2.66
C PRO A 52 -0.59 -6.41 -1.63
N GLY A 53 0.70 -6.41 -2.00
CA GLY A 53 1.79 -5.95 -1.16
C GLY A 53 1.67 -4.49 -0.76
N LEU A 54 1.31 -3.59 -1.70
CA LEU A 54 1.10 -2.18 -1.38
C LEU A 54 -0.07 -1.99 -0.41
N LEU A 55 -1.17 -2.76 -0.59
CA LEU A 55 -2.32 -2.72 0.31
C LEU A 55 -1.95 -3.21 1.72
N ILE A 56 -1.11 -4.23 1.84
CA ILE A 56 -0.68 -4.72 3.14
C ILE A 56 0.28 -3.74 3.83
N GLU A 57 1.23 -3.15 3.10
CA GLU A 57 2.11 -2.11 3.64
C GLU A 57 1.32 -0.90 4.13
N SER A 58 0.38 -0.40 3.32
CA SER A 58 -0.46 0.73 3.71
C SER A 58 -1.35 0.37 4.90
N LEU A 59 -1.89 -0.85 4.97
CA LEU A 59 -2.66 -1.29 6.12
C LEU A 59 -1.81 -1.32 7.42
N ILE A 60 -0.56 -1.80 7.35
CA ILE A 60 0.39 -1.76 8.47
C ILE A 60 0.59 -0.31 8.94
N VAL A 61 0.88 0.61 8.02
CA VAL A 61 1.07 2.03 8.34
C VAL A 61 -0.18 2.62 9.03
N CYS A 62 -1.37 2.29 8.53
CA CYS A 62 -2.62 2.71 9.14
C CYS A 62 -2.78 2.15 10.57
N ILE A 63 -2.45 0.88 10.80
CA ILE A 63 -2.49 0.25 12.14
C ILE A 63 -1.53 0.94 13.11
N PHE A 64 -0.32 1.31 12.68
CA PHE A 64 0.64 1.96 13.56
C PHE A 64 0.31 3.42 13.85
N CYS A 65 -0.18 4.17 12.85
CA CYS A 65 -0.30 5.62 12.94
C CYS A 65 -1.72 6.13 13.23
N GLY A 66 -2.76 5.39 12.82
CA GLY A 66 -4.15 5.86 12.89
C GLY A 66 -5.13 4.90 13.57
N ARG A 67 -4.83 3.60 13.61
CA ARG A 67 -5.67 2.52 14.17
C ARG A 67 -7.15 2.64 13.74
N LYS A 68 -7.40 2.83 12.44
CA LYS A 68 -8.77 2.88 11.91
C LYS A 68 -9.29 1.48 11.58
N PRO A 69 -10.60 1.21 11.79
CA PRO A 69 -11.23 0.01 11.23
C PRO A 69 -11.20 0.07 9.70
N LEU A 70 -11.29 -1.09 9.03
CA LEU A 70 -11.08 -1.22 7.57
C LEU A 70 -11.91 -0.22 6.73
N TRP A 71 -13.20 -0.09 7.06
CA TRP A 71 -14.16 0.82 6.42
C TRP A 71 -13.87 2.33 6.62
N ARG A 72 -12.92 2.69 7.50
CA ARG A 72 -12.45 4.07 7.70
C ARG A 72 -10.99 4.28 7.34
N VAL A 73 -10.33 3.29 6.73
CA VAL A 73 -8.92 3.44 6.32
C VAL A 73 -8.79 4.50 5.23
N GLU A 74 -9.78 4.63 4.36
CA GLU A 74 -9.84 5.71 3.37
C GLU A 74 -9.80 7.10 4.02
N GLU A 75 -10.55 7.32 5.12
CA GLU A 75 -10.52 8.58 5.89
C GLU A 75 -9.14 8.90 6.49
N PHE A 76 -8.32 7.87 6.74
CA PHE A 76 -6.96 8.06 7.24
C PHE A 76 -6.06 8.57 6.11
N TRP A 77 -6.18 7.98 4.93
CA TRP A 77 -5.38 8.35 3.76
C TRP A 77 -5.79 9.68 3.13
N SER A 78 -7.07 10.06 3.19
CA SER A 78 -7.55 11.34 2.65
C SER A 78 -6.96 12.58 3.35
N LYS A 79 -6.37 12.41 4.54
CA LYS A 79 -5.73 13.48 5.31
C LYS A 79 -4.25 13.65 5.01
N LEU A 80 -3.68 12.75 4.21
CA LEU A 80 -2.25 12.67 3.93
C LEU A 80 -2.00 12.92 2.44
N ASP A 81 -0.82 13.44 2.13
CA ASP A 81 -0.37 13.49 0.74
C ASP A 81 0.13 12.09 0.32
N ILE A 82 -0.78 11.31 -0.27
CA ILE A 82 -0.51 9.93 -0.72
C ILE A 82 0.56 9.92 -1.81
N LYS A 83 0.59 10.93 -2.70
CA LYS A 83 1.59 11.01 -3.77
C LYS A 83 2.99 11.17 -3.20
N LEU A 84 3.13 11.99 -2.15
CA LEU A 84 4.40 12.15 -1.44
C LEU A 84 4.82 10.85 -0.73
N LEU A 85 3.88 10.14 -0.12
CA LEU A 85 4.17 8.94 0.66
C LEU A 85 4.47 7.71 -0.22
N PHE A 86 3.78 7.57 -1.34
CA PHE A 86 3.90 6.47 -2.30
C PHE A 86 4.46 6.94 -3.63
N ASP A 87 5.54 7.72 -3.57
CA ASP A 87 6.22 8.23 -4.76
C ASP A 87 6.57 7.09 -5.73
N GLY A 88 6.34 7.33 -7.03
CA GLY A 88 6.52 6.35 -8.09
C GLY A 88 5.40 5.31 -8.25
N VAL A 89 4.32 5.37 -7.45
CA VAL A 89 3.16 4.47 -7.57
C VAL A 89 1.90 5.29 -7.86
N ASP A 90 1.18 4.92 -8.92
CA ASP A 90 -0.11 5.56 -9.27
C ASP A 90 -1.23 5.02 -8.38
N VAL A 91 -1.28 5.51 -7.14
CA VAL A 91 -2.28 5.17 -6.13
C VAL A 91 -3.15 6.38 -5.78
N THR A 92 -4.47 6.16 -5.74
CA THR A 92 -5.45 7.15 -5.27
C THR A 92 -6.10 6.72 -3.96
N VAL A 93 -6.66 7.69 -3.23
CA VAL A 93 -7.41 7.44 -1.98
C VAL A 93 -8.52 6.41 -2.22
N ASP A 94 -9.28 6.55 -3.31
CA ASP A 94 -10.41 5.68 -3.64
C ASP A 94 -10.01 4.23 -3.89
N GLN A 95 -8.75 3.97 -4.24
CA GLN A 95 -8.24 2.62 -4.41
C GLN A 95 -7.79 1.98 -3.08
N LEU A 96 -7.63 2.78 -2.03
CA LEU A 96 -7.31 2.39 -0.66
C LEU A 96 -8.58 2.26 0.19
N ASN A 97 -9.57 1.54 -0.35
CA ASN A 97 -10.86 1.27 0.30
C ASN A 97 -10.90 -0.12 0.96
N ASP A 98 -11.93 -0.36 1.77
CA ASP A 98 -12.14 -1.60 2.51
C ASP A 98 -12.29 -2.83 1.62
N ASP A 99 -12.98 -2.72 0.48
CA ASP A 99 -13.07 -3.81 -0.51
C ASP A 99 -11.69 -4.24 -1.03
N ALA A 100 -10.79 -3.29 -1.28
CA ALA A 100 -9.43 -3.57 -1.73
C ALA A 100 -8.62 -4.27 -0.63
N TYR A 101 -8.69 -3.78 0.60
CA TYR A 101 -8.03 -4.43 1.74
C TYR A 101 -8.61 -5.82 2.03
N GLY A 102 -9.92 -5.98 1.96
CA GLY A 102 -10.60 -7.26 2.15
C GLY A 102 -10.07 -8.32 1.17
N ARG A 103 -10.05 -7.99 -0.13
CA ARG A 103 -9.48 -8.88 -1.16
C ARG A 103 -8.00 -9.20 -0.92
N ALA A 104 -7.20 -8.26 -0.43
CA ALA A 104 -5.79 -8.51 -0.12
C ALA A 104 -5.64 -9.46 1.07
N LEU A 105 -6.46 -9.30 2.12
CA LEU A 105 -6.49 -10.17 3.29
C LEU A 105 -7.02 -11.57 2.95
N ASP A 106 -8.02 -11.67 2.08
CA ASP A 106 -8.53 -12.96 1.59
C ASP A 106 -7.42 -13.75 0.89
N LYS A 107 -6.67 -13.12 -0.01
CA LYS A 107 -5.48 -13.72 -0.67
C LYS A 107 -4.43 -14.18 0.33
N LEU A 108 -4.18 -13.40 1.40
CA LEU A 108 -3.27 -13.82 2.47
C LEU A 108 -3.82 -15.04 3.22
N SER A 109 -5.13 -15.06 3.49
CA SER A 109 -5.79 -16.17 4.17
C SER A 109 -5.69 -17.47 3.36
N GLU A 110 -5.81 -17.40 2.03
CA GLU A 110 -5.68 -18.55 1.13
C GLU A 110 -4.31 -19.22 1.24
N ILE A 111 -3.24 -18.45 1.46
CA ILE A 111 -1.91 -19.04 1.73
C ILE A 111 -1.93 -19.81 3.05
N VAL A 112 -2.44 -19.19 4.11
CA VAL A 112 -2.46 -19.78 5.46
C VAL A 112 -3.29 -21.06 5.48
N TYR A 113 -4.44 -21.08 4.81
CA TYR A 113 -5.32 -22.23 4.74
C TYR A 113 -4.92 -23.25 3.67
N GLY A 114 -4.26 -22.81 2.59
CA GLY A 114 -3.72 -23.65 1.52
C GLY A 114 -2.47 -24.43 1.94
N ASN A 115 -1.75 -24.00 2.99
CA ASN A 115 -0.60 -24.72 3.53
C ASN A 115 -0.95 -25.77 4.60
N ARG A 116 -2.24 -26.08 4.81
CA ARG A 116 -2.64 -27.19 5.71
C ARG A 116 -2.36 -28.54 5.03
N PRO A 117 -1.77 -29.52 5.73
CA PRO A 117 -1.54 -30.85 5.16
C PRO A 117 -2.88 -31.47 4.75
N GLY A 118 -3.10 -31.62 3.44
CA GLY A 118 -4.34 -32.17 2.86
C GLY A 118 -4.90 -31.42 1.64
N ARG A 119 -4.45 -30.19 1.35
CA ARG A 119 -4.69 -29.52 0.05
C ARG A 119 -3.36 -28.92 -0.41
N GLY A 120 -2.87 -29.31 -1.59
CA GLY A 120 -1.56 -28.89 -2.08
C GLY A 120 -1.44 -27.36 -2.19
N GLY A 121 -0.72 -26.76 -1.24
CA GLY A 121 -0.40 -25.34 -1.24
C GLY A 121 0.84 -25.01 -2.08
N PRO A 122 1.00 -23.75 -2.52
CA PRO A 122 2.06 -23.32 -3.45
C PRO A 122 3.49 -23.51 -2.91
N PHE A 123 3.69 -23.59 -1.59
CA PHE A 123 5.00 -23.86 -1.00
C PHE A 123 5.47 -25.32 -1.13
N ALA A 124 4.56 -26.28 -1.38
CA ALA A 124 4.95 -27.65 -1.67
C ALA A 124 5.71 -27.78 -3.01
N SER A 125 5.44 -26.87 -3.96
CA SER A 125 6.10 -26.86 -5.28
C SER A 125 7.51 -26.26 -5.21
N MET A 126 7.76 -25.31 -4.31
CA MET A 126 9.05 -24.60 -4.21
C MET A 126 10.16 -25.45 -3.58
N ALA A 127 9.82 -26.48 -2.79
CA ALA A 127 10.79 -27.39 -2.18
C ALA A 127 11.42 -28.40 -3.16
N ASN A 128 10.87 -28.55 -4.38
CA ASN A 128 11.32 -29.56 -5.35
C ASN A 128 12.35 -29.06 -6.38
N ASN A 129 12.86 -27.82 -6.26
CA ASN A 129 13.80 -27.23 -7.23
C ASN A 129 15.15 -26.82 -6.64
N ILE A 130 15.56 -27.43 -5.52
CA ILE A 130 16.95 -27.33 -5.03
C ILE A 130 17.59 -28.72 -5.16
N HIS A 131 18.12 -28.99 -6.35
CA HIS A 131 19.10 -30.06 -6.60
C HIS A 131 20.41 -29.42 -7.04
#